data_AF-A0A1F3X8Q8-F1
#
_entry.id   AF-A0A1F3X8Q8-F1
#
_cell.length_a   1.000
_cell.length_b   1.000
_cell.length_c   1.000
_cell.angle_alpha   90.00
_cell.angle_beta   90.00
_cell.angle_gamma   90.00
#
_symmetry.space_group_name_H-M   'P 1'
#
loop_
_entity.id
_entity.type
_entity.pdbx_description
1 polymer ?
#
loop_
_entity_poly.entity_id
_entity_poly.type
_entity_poly.pdbx_seq_one_letter_code
_entity_poly.pdbx_strand_id
1 'polypeptide(L)'
;MDSVDLEVVRTALGWLEAGRSVTLGTIVHTWGSGPRPVGAMVVIRDDGQVVGSVSGGCVEDDLVEKVRAKAVAVRKPETIVYGITKEQADRFMLPCGGTLELVLEPVSRDSGLAEMLASIERHELIARFLDMETGRVRLEPGRWSDTVEFDGKVLKTVHGPHWRLLIIGAGQLSRYLATMAQALDYHVTVCDPREEYEAGWDMGGVPINRGMPDDVVLEMNLDAHSAVVAL
;
A
#
# COMPACT_ATOMS: atom_id res chain seq x y z
N MET A 1 9.04 9.38 -5.59
CA MET A 1 8.13 8.87 -6.63
C MET A 1 6.96 8.30 -5.84
N ASP A 2 5.76 8.88 -5.93
CA ASP A 2 4.64 8.40 -5.14
C ASP A 2 4.32 6.97 -5.54
N SER A 3 4.14 6.08 -4.57
CA SER A 3 3.64 4.73 -4.85
C SER A 3 2.26 4.85 -5.51
N VAL A 4 1.92 3.91 -6.40
CA VAL A 4 0.60 3.88 -7.07
C VAL A 4 -0.54 3.90 -6.04
N ASP A 5 -0.30 3.32 -4.87
CA ASP A 5 -1.23 3.27 -3.74
C ASP A 5 -1.45 4.64 -3.09
N LEU A 6 -0.39 5.47 -2.96
CA LEU A 6 -0.52 6.86 -2.51
C LEU A 6 -1.36 7.70 -3.46
N GLU A 7 -1.16 7.54 -4.78
CA GLU A 7 -1.94 8.25 -5.80
C GLU A 7 -3.43 7.91 -5.71
N VAL A 8 -3.76 6.63 -5.50
CA VAL A 8 -5.13 6.16 -5.28
C VAL A 8 -5.77 6.84 -4.08
N VAL A 9 -5.08 6.89 -2.94
CA VAL A 9 -5.60 7.47 -1.70
C VAL A 9 -5.78 8.98 -1.81
N ARG A 10 -4.79 9.70 -2.36
CA ARG A 10 -4.89 11.16 -2.61
C ARG A 10 -6.06 11.48 -3.53
N THR A 11 -6.23 10.70 -4.59
CA THR A 11 -7.30 10.88 -5.56
C THR A 11 -8.67 10.64 -4.92
N ALA A 12 -8.80 9.58 -4.12
CA ALA A 12 -10.04 9.27 -3.39
C ALA A 12 -10.47 10.44 -2.50
N LEU A 13 -9.52 11.01 -1.75
CA LEU A 13 -9.76 12.16 -0.87
C LEU A 13 -10.15 13.41 -1.67
N GLY A 14 -9.43 13.72 -2.75
CA GLY A 14 -9.74 14.89 -3.59
C GLY A 14 -11.12 14.79 -4.24
N TRP A 15 -11.54 13.60 -4.69
CA TRP A 15 -12.88 13.38 -5.21
C TRP A 15 -13.96 13.49 -4.13
N LEU A 16 -13.70 12.98 -2.93
CA LEU A 16 -14.60 13.10 -1.79
C LEU A 16 -14.80 14.57 -1.38
N GLU A 17 -13.72 15.36 -1.35
CA GLU A 17 -13.77 16.80 -1.07
C GLU A 17 -14.57 17.57 -2.12
N ALA A 18 -14.49 17.15 -3.39
CA ALA A 18 -15.31 17.67 -4.48
C ALA A 18 -16.79 17.22 -4.42
N GLY A 19 -17.21 16.51 -3.37
CA GLY A 19 -18.59 16.06 -3.17
C GLY A 19 -18.99 14.91 -4.09
N ARG A 20 -18.04 14.16 -4.63
CA ARG A 20 -18.30 13.01 -5.51
C ARG A 20 -18.44 11.73 -4.70
N SER A 21 -19.27 10.81 -5.18
CA SER A 21 -19.28 9.45 -4.63
C SER A 21 -18.10 8.66 -5.19
N VAL A 22 -17.45 7.91 -4.31
CA VAL A 22 -16.18 7.23 -4.57
C VAL A 22 -16.22 5.83 -3.99
N THR A 23 -15.76 4.84 -4.76
CA THR A 23 -15.60 3.44 -4.34
C THR A 23 -14.13 3.08 -4.37
N LEU A 24 -13.60 2.57 -3.26
CA LEU A 24 -12.26 2.00 -3.16
C LEU A 24 -12.36 0.48 -3.30
N GLY A 25 -11.52 -0.10 -4.15
CA GLY A 25 -11.35 -1.53 -4.30
C GLY A 25 -9.96 -1.96 -3.85
N THR A 26 -9.88 -3.05 -3.11
CA THR A 26 -8.61 -3.64 -2.65
C THR A 26 -8.60 -5.13 -2.94
N ILE A 27 -7.53 -5.63 -3.56
CA ILE A 27 -7.35 -7.08 -3.75
C ILE A 27 -7.10 -7.72 -2.39
N VAL A 28 -7.93 -8.70 -2.01
CA VAL A 28 -7.79 -9.44 -0.76
C VAL A 28 -7.28 -10.86 -0.96
N HIS A 29 -7.60 -11.48 -2.10
CA HIS A 29 -7.07 -12.79 -2.47
C HIS A 29 -6.80 -12.89 -3.97
N THR A 30 -5.76 -13.64 -4.30
CA THR A 30 -5.42 -14.04 -5.66
C THR A 30 -5.13 -15.54 -5.67
N TRP A 31 -5.71 -16.28 -6.60
CA TRP A 31 -5.35 -17.68 -6.86
C TRP A 31 -4.71 -17.78 -8.23
N GLY A 32 -3.66 -18.59 -8.36
CA GLY A 32 -2.85 -18.66 -9.58
C GLY A 32 -1.99 -17.40 -9.77
N SER A 33 -1.66 -17.09 -11.03
CA SER A 33 -0.92 -15.87 -11.38
C SER A 33 -1.88 -14.70 -11.50
N GLY A 34 -2.16 -14.00 -10.40
CA GLY A 34 -2.92 -12.75 -10.44
C GLY A 34 -2.12 -11.63 -11.12
N PRO A 35 -2.76 -10.73 -11.89
CA PRO A 35 -2.08 -9.63 -12.59
C PRO A 35 -1.47 -8.58 -11.64
N ARG A 36 -2.03 -8.45 -10.43
CA ARG A 36 -1.56 -7.55 -9.36
C ARG A 36 -1.55 -8.32 -8.03
N PRO A 37 -0.64 -7.99 -7.10
CA PRO A 37 -0.54 -8.66 -5.81
C PRO A 37 -1.72 -8.29 -4.88
N VAL A 38 -1.96 -9.12 -3.87
CA VAL A 38 -2.84 -8.80 -2.73
C VAL A 38 -2.41 -7.45 -2.13
N GLY A 39 -3.39 -6.61 -1.82
CA GLY A 39 -3.19 -5.25 -1.34
C GLY A 39 -3.26 -4.17 -2.44
N ALA A 40 -3.14 -4.52 -3.71
CA ALA A 40 -3.24 -3.51 -4.77
C ALA A 40 -4.62 -2.86 -4.77
N MET A 41 -4.63 -1.53 -4.97
CA MET A 41 -5.83 -0.72 -4.87
C MET A 41 -6.26 -0.11 -6.21
N VAL A 42 -7.56 0.15 -6.32
CA VAL A 42 -8.19 0.95 -7.37
C VAL A 42 -9.25 1.83 -6.75
N VAL A 43 -9.37 3.08 -7.19
CA VAL A 43 -10.45 3.98 -6.80
C VAL A 43 -11.26 4.38 -8.02
N ILE A 44 -12.58 4.33 -7.89
CA ILE A 44 -13.53 4.61 -8.95
C ILE A 44 -14.53 5.65 -8.47
N ARG A 45 -14.71 6.69 -9.28
CA ARG A 45 -15.67 7.75 -9.05
C ARG A 45 -17.02 7.40 -9.68
N ASP A 46 -18.10 7.98 -9.18
CA ASP A 46 -19.46 7.81 -9.68
C ASP A 46 -19.70 8.11 -11.17
N ASP A 47 -18.85 8.92 -11.83
CA ASP A 47 -18.88 9.14 -13.28
C ASP A 47 -17.93 8.21 -14.05
N GLY A 48 -17.31 7.24 -13.37
CA GLY A 48 -16.44 6.22 -13.94
C GLY A 48 -15.01 6.68 -14.23
N GLN A 49 -14.56 7.81 -13.66
CA GLN A 49 -13.12 8.04 -13.56
C GLN A 49 -12.50 7.00 -12.64
N VAL A 50 -11.32 6.50 -13.03
CA VAL A 50 -10.62 5.41 -12.33
C VAL A 50 -9.14 5.77 -12.17
N VAL A 51 -8.57 5.46 -11.01
CA VAL A 51 -7.14 5.58 -10.69
C VAL A 51 -6.69 4.34 -9.92
N GLY A 52 -5.45 3.89 -10.13
CA GLY A 52 -4.97 2.62 -9.62
C GLY A 52 -5.27 1.45 -10.55
N SER A 53 -4.87 0.24 -10.16
CA SER A 53 -5.09 -0.95 -10.99
C SER A 53 -5.01 -2.24 -10.19
N VAL A 54 -5.95 -3.14 -10.53
CA VAL A 54 -6.11 -4.48 -9.99
C VAL A 54 -5.91 -5.57 -11.04
N SER A 55 -6.10 -5.27 -12.32
CA SER A 55 -5.89 -6.23 -13.43
C SER A 55 -5.17 -5.68 -14.65
N GLY A 56 -5.17 -4.36 -14.84
CA GLY A 56 -4.59 -3.71 -16.00
C GLY A 56 -5.59 -3.41 -17.12
N GLY A 57 -6.91 -3.45 -16.83
CA GLY A 57 -7.96 -2.96 -17.73
C GLY A 57 -9.30 -3.65 -17.53
N CYS A 58 -9.40 -4.95 -17.85
CA CYS A 58 -10.70 -5.61 -18.01
C CYS A 58 -11.55 -5.65 -16.73
N VAL A 59 -10.94 -5.86 -15.56
CA VAL A 59 -11.67 -5.84 -14.29
C VAL A 59 -12.06 -4.40 -13.94
N GLU A 60 -11.19 -3.43 -14.21
CA GLU A 60 -11.46 -2.01 -13.97
C GLU A 60 -12.64 -1.51 -14.79
N ASP A 61 -12.76 -1.88 -16.07
CA ASP A 61 -13.88 -1.50 -16.94
C ASP A 61 -15.23 -2.00 -16.38
N ASP A 62 -15.29 -3.26 -15.96
CA ASP A 62 -16.50 -3.86 -15.38
C ASP A 62 -16.83 -3.26 -14.01
N LEU A 63 -15.82 -2.96 -13.18
CA LEU A 63 -16.02 -2.23 -11.92
C LEU A 63 -16.56 -0.82 -12.17
N VAL A 64 -16.06 -0.11 -13.19
CA VAL A 64 -16.55 1.22 -13.59
C VAL A 64 -18.03 1.17 -13.98
N GLU A 65 -18.43 0.18 -14.77
CA GLU A 65 -19.84 -0.02 -15.13
C GLU A 65 -20.71 -0.28 -13.89
N LYS A 66 -20.26 -1.16 -12.98
CA LYS A 66 -20.98 -1.50 -11.74
C LYS A 66 -21.11 -0.30 -10.79
N VAL A 67 -20.05 0.52 -10.65
CA VAL A 67 -20.06 1.72 -9.81
C VAL A 67 -20.99 2.78 -10.41
N ARG A 68 -20.91 3.05 -11.73
CA ARG A 68 -21.83 3.98 -12.43
C ARG A 68 -23.29 3.56 -12.29
N ALA A 69 -23.56 2.26 -12.38
CA ALA A 69 -24.89 1.69 -12.20
C ALA A 69 -25.36 1.65 -10.73
N LYS A 70 -24.49 2.03 -9.78
CA LYS A 70 -24.72 1.88 -8.33
C LYS A 70 -25.10 0.44 -7.95
N ALA A 71 -24.46 -0.52 -8.59
CA ALA A 71 -24.69 -1.95 -8.39
C ALA A 71 -23.82 -2.54 -7.28
N VAL A 72 -22.75 -1.84 -6.89
CA VAL A 72 -21.78 -2.29 -5.88
C VAL A 72 -21.40 -1.18 -4.91
N ALA A 73 -21.02 -1.57 -3.69
CA ALA A 73 -20.46 -0.78 -2.60
C ALA A 73 -21.22 0.53 -2.33
N VAL A 74 -22.55 0.54 -2.47
CA VAL A 74 -23.35 1.78 -2.39
C VAL A 74 -23.45 2.32 -0.97
N ARG A 75 -23.60 1.42 0.02
CA ARG A 75 -23.87 1.78 1.42
C ARG A 75 -22.92 1.15 2.42
N LYS A 76 -22.39 -0.02 2.09
CA LYS A 76 -21.49 -0.79 2.94
C LYS A 76 -20.47 -1.53 2.08
N PRO A 77 -19.36 -1.98 2.67
CA PRO A 77 -18.41 -2.81 1.96
C PRO A 77 -19.03 -4.13 1.49
N GLU A 78 -18.54 -4.64 0.38
CA GLU A 78 -18.89 -5.96 -0.14
C GLU A 78 -17.72 -6.59 -0.89
N THR A 79 -17.77 -7.91 -1.08
CA THR A 79 -16.75 -8.63 -1.86
C THR A 79 -17.24 -8.90 -3.27
N ILE A 80 -16.29 -8.93 -4.21
CA ILE A 80 -16.54 -9.36 -5.58
C ILE A 80 -15.42 -10.28 -6.05
N VAL A 81 -15.81 -11.35 -6.74
CA VAL A 81 -14.88 -12.37 -7.22
C VAL A 81 -14.94 -12.44 -8.74
N TYR A 82 -13.77 -12.43 -9.37
CA TYR A 82 -13.57 -12.56 -10.81
C TYR A 82 -12.80 -13.85 -11.12
N GLY A 83 -13.10 -14.47 -12.27
CA GLY A 83 -12.42 -15.70 -12.69
C GLY A 83 -12.92 -16.96 -11.99
N ILE A 84 -14.20 -17.01 -11.59
CA ILE A 84 -14.81 -18.23 -11.02
C ILE A 84 -14.99 -19.28 -12.12
N THR A 85 -15.34 -18.85 -13.34
CA THR A 85 -15.45 -19.72 -14.51
C THR A 85 -14.34 -19.45 -15.52
N LYS A 86 -14.06 -20.44 -16.38
CA LYS A 86 -13.07 -20.29 -17.46
C LYS A 86 -13.45 -19.16 -18.41
N GLU A 87 -14.73 -19.01 -18.72
CA GLU A 87 -15.25 -17.93 -19.58
C GLU A 87 -15.05 -16.55 -18.94
N GLN A 88 -15.18 -16.45 -17.61
CA GLN A 88 -14.85 -15.21 -16.90
C GLN A 88 -13.34 -14.95 -16.91
N ALA A 89 -12.51 -15.96 -16.64
CA ALA A 89 -11.06 -15.82 -16.69
C ALA A 89 -10.59 -15.34 -18.07
N ASP A 90 -11.11 -15.92 -19.15
CA ASP A 90 -10.84 -15.52 -20.53
C ASP A 90 -11.33 -14.09 -20.81
N ARG A 91 -12.55 -13.73 -20.39
CA ARG A 91 -13.12 -12.39 -20.56
C ARG A 91 -12.30 -11.31 -19.85
N PHE A 92 -11.81 -11.60 -18.65
CA PHE A 92 -11.05 -10.65 -17.85
C PHE A 92 -9.54 -10.73 -18.09
N MET A 93 -9.11 -11.50 -19.10
CA MET A 93 -7.69 -11.73 -19.42
C MET A 93 -6.86 -12.16 -18.19
N LEU A 94 -7.47 -12.90 -17.27
CA LEU A 94 -6.77 -13.45 -16.12
C LEU A 94 -5.89 -14.61 -16.63
N PRO A 95 -4.58 -14.66 -16.30
CA PRO A 95 -3.70 -15.75 -16.71
C PRO A 95 -4.33 -17.11 -16.40
N CYS A 96 -4.20 -18.09 -17.29
CA CYS A 96 -4.93 -19.37 -17.26
C CYS A 96 -5.12 -19.93 -15.83
N GLY A 97 -6.33 -19.77 -15.27
CA GLY A 97 -6.70 -20.24 -13.92
C GLY A 97 -6.64 -19.19 -12.81
N GLY A 98 -6.45 -17.92 -13.14
CA GLY A 98 -6.41 -16.81 -12.20
C GLY A 98 -7.80 -16.46 -11.66
N THR A 99 -7.96 -16.46 -10.33
CA THR A 99 -9.15 -15.93 -9.65
C THR A 99 -8.72 -14.74 -8.81
N LEU A 100 -9.55 -13.70 -8.77
CA LEU A 100 -9.29 -12.47 -8.04
C LEU A 100 -10.47 -12.14 -7.14
N GLU A 101 -10.23 -11.93 -5.85
CA GLU A 101 -11.23 -11.41 -4.92
C GLU A 101 -10.86 -10.00 -4.48
N LEU A 102 -11.83 -9.09 -4.57
CA LEU A 102 -11.70 -7.72 -4.12
C LEU A 102 -12.73 -7.43 -3.04
N VAL A 103 -12.33 -6.61 -2.07
CA VAL A 103 -13.26 -5.85 -1.23
C VAL A 103 -13.48 -4.51 -1.90
N LEU A 104 -14.75 -4.14 -2.09
CA LEU A 104 -15.19 -2.83 -2.55
C LEU A 104 -15.84 -2.10 -1.37
N GLU A 105 -15.44 -0.87 -1.09
CA GLU A 105 -16.01 -0.04 -0.03
C GLU A 105 -16.39 1.36 -0.52
N PRO A 106 -17.54 1.92 -0.07
CA PRO A 106 -17.82 3.33 -0.27
C PRO A 106 -16.85 4.17 0.56
N VAL A 107 -16.19 5.14 -0.07
CA VAL A 107 -15.30 6.07 0.62
C VAL A 107 -16.11 7.19 1.27
N SER A 108 -15.81 7.45 2.53
CA SER A 108 -16.38 8.53 3.32
C SER A 108 -15.29 9.19 4.17
N ARG A 109 -15.66 10.23 4.92
CA ARG A 109 -14.74 10.87 5.89
C ARG A 109 -14.29 9.92 6.99
N ASP A 110 -15.15 8.95 7.33
CA ASP A 110 -14.89 7.95 8.37
C ASP A 110 -14.10 6.74 7.84
N SER A 111 -13.73 6.74 6.54
CA SER A 111 -12.93 5.66 5.95
C SER A 111 -11.45 5.68 6.38
N GLY A 112 -11.02 6.64 7.20
CA GLY A 112 -9.66 6.73 7.75
C GLY A 112 -8.57 7.05 6.72
N LEU A 113 -8.92 7.40 5.47
CA LEU A 113 -7.96 7.60 4.39
C LEU A 113 -7.07 8.84 4.60
N ALA A 114 -7.60 9.92 5.18
CA ALA A 114 -6.83 11.14 5.43
C ALA A 114 -5.77 10.93 6.51
N GLU A 115 -6.13 10.26 7.60
CA GLU A 115 -5.22 9.92 8.70
C GLU A 115 -4.16 8.92 8.23
N MET A 116 -4.57 7.92 7.45
CA MET A 116 -3.67 6.97 6.81
C MET A 116 -2.66 7.66 5.90
N LEU A 117 -3.12 8.55 5.02
CA LEU A 117 -2.25 9.33 4.13
C LEU A 117 -1.22 10.15 4.93
N ALA A 118 -1.68 10.84 5.98
CA ALA A 118 -0.79 11.63 6.84
C ALA A 118 0.28 10.78 7.52
N SER A 119 -0.03 9.54 7.92
CA SER A 119 0.97 8.60 8.46
C SER A 119 1.98 8.14 7.40
N ILE A 120 1.53 7.83 6.18
CA ILE A 120 2.45 7.45 5.10
C ILE A 120 3.40 8.60 4.76
N GLU A 121 2.90 9.85 4.71
CA GLU A 121 3.73 11.04 4.47
C GLU A 121 4.77 11.28 5.58
N ARG A 122 4.48 10.85 6.81
CA ARG A 122 5.44 10.83 7.93
C ARG A 122 6.36 9.60 7.93
N HIS A 123 6.28 8.75 6.91
CA HIS A 123 7.02 7.49 6.79
C HIS A 123 6.74 6.51 7.95
N GLU A 124 5.54 6.58 8.51
CA GLU A 124 5.07 5.67 9.57
C GLU A 124 4.27 4.52 8.94
N LEU A 125 4.47 3.30 9.43
CA LEU A 125 3.60 2.17 9.12
C LEU A 125 2.28 2.30 9.87
N ILE A 126 1.18 2.10 9.15
CA ILE A 126 -0.17 2.10 9.71
C ILE A 126 -0.97 0.89 9.21
N ALA A 127 -1.65 0.22 10.14
CA ALA A 127 -2.59 -0.84 9.85
C ALA A 127 -4.01 -0.28 9.87
N ARG A 128 -4.76 -0.51 8.79
CA ARG A 128 -6.15 -0.10 8.62
C ARG A 128 -7.06 -1.32 8.62
N PHE A 129 -8.03 -1.33 9.54
CA PHE A 129 -9.01 -2.39 9.71
C PHE A 129 -10.38 -1.88 9.28
N LEU A 130 -10.96 -2.52 8.26
CA LEU A 130 -12.32 -2.26 7.77
C LEU A 130 -13.26 -3.38 8.22
N ASP A 131 -14.33 -3.01 8.92
CA ASP A 131 -15.42 -3.91 9.27
C ASP A 131 -16.43 -4.00 8.12
N MET A 132 -16.64 -5.20 7.58
CA MET A 132 -17.49 -5.44 6.40
C MET A 132 -18.99 -5.29 6.67
N GLU A 133 -19.42 -5.43 7.93
CA GLU A 133 -20.83 -5.33 8.30
C GLU A 133 -21.25 -3.87 8.44
N THR A 134 -20.40 -3.06 9.09
CA THR A 134 -20.70 -1.69 9.49
C THR A 134 -20.05 -0.64 8.59
N GLY A 135 -19.00 -0.99 7.84
CA GLY A 135 -18.17 -0.05 7.09
C GLY A 135 -17.28 0.82 7.97
N ARG A 136 -17.19 0.54 9.27
CA ARG A 136 -16.34 1.31 10.19
C ARG A 136 -14.89 0.95 10.00
N VAL A 137 -14.05 1.96 10.14
CA VAL A 137 -12.60 1.83 10.04
C VAL A 137 -11.95 2.11 11.39
N ARG A 138 -10.91 1.35 11.68
CA ARG A 138 -10.00 1.59 12.80
C ARG A 138 -8.57 1.57 12.29
N LEU A 139 -7.76 2.51 12.79
CA LEU A 139 -6.35 2.61 12.48
C LEU A 139 -5.51 2.24 13.72
N GLU A 140 -4.43 1.51 13.49
CA GLU A 140 -3.44 1.16 14.51
C GLU A 140 -2.03 1.34 13.96
N PRO A 141 -1.00 1.56 14.80
CA PRO A 141 0.39 1.48 14.36
C PRO A 141 0.66 0.12 13.69
N GLY A 142 1.21 0.15 12.49
CA GLY A 142 1.56 -1.06 11.74
C GLY A 142 2.91 -1.65 12.18
N ARG A 143 3.12 -2.91 11.84
CA ARG A 143 4.40 -3.63 12.03
C ARG A 143 4.93 -4.06 10.68
N TRP A 144 6.26 -4.13 10.55
CA TRP A 144 6.94 -4.58 9.32
C TRP A 144 6.55 -6.02 8.91
N SER A 145 6.19 -6.85 9.88
CA SER A 145 5.70 -8.21 9.67
C SER A 145 4.21 -8.29 9.29
N ASP A 146 3.47 -7.18 9.36
CA ASP A 146 2.05 -7.22 9.05
C ASP A 146 1.83 -7.40 7.54
N THR A 147 0.84 -8.22 7.20
CA THR A 147 0.40 -8.42 5.82
C THR A 147 -1.06 -8.00 5.68
N VAL A 148 -1.51 -7.86 4.43
CA VAL A 148 -2.95 -7.78 4.14
C VAL A 148 -3.61 -9.09 4.56
N GLU A 149 -4.66 -9.00 5.36
CA GLU A 149 -5.40 -10.15 5.88
C GLU A 149 -6.90 -9.90 5.71
N PHE A 150 -7.64 -10.93 5.32
CA PHE A 150 -9.09 -10.87 5.17
C PHE A 150 -9.72 -12.18 5.62
N ASP A 151 -10.73 -12.10 6.49
CA ASP A 151 -11.44 -13.27 7.04
C ASP A 151 -12.93 -13.32 6.64
N GLY A 152 -13.35 -12.47 5.70
CA GLY A 152 -14.75 -12.30 5.30
C GLY A 152 -15.54 -11.30 6.15
N LYS A 153 -15.02 -10.88 7.31
CA LYS A 153 -15.66 -9.92 8.22
C LYS A 153 -14.83 -8.66 8.43
N VAL A 154 -13.52 -8.81 8.50
CA VAL A 154 -12.58 -7.71 8.68
C VAL A 154 -11.50 -7.80 7.61
N LEU A 155 -11.26 -6.67 6.93
CA LEU A 155 -10.11 -6.47 6.07
C LEU A 155 -9.06 -5.65 6.82
N LYS A 156 -7.89 -6.24 7.07
CA LYS A 156 -6.68 -5.56 7.52
C LYS A 156 -5.81 -5.25 6.30
N THR A 157 -5.46 -3.97 6.14
CA THR A 157 -4.46 -3.51 5.16
C THR A 157 -3.35 -2.77 5.89
N VAL A 158 -2.15 -2.77 5.30
CA VAL A 158 -0.96 -2.14 5.90
C VAL A 158 -0.38 -1.18 4.88
N HIS A 159 -0.09 0.04 5.31
CA HIS A 159 0.38 1.11 4.45
C HIS A 159 1.56 1.83 5.09
N GLY A 160 2.51 2.27 4.29
CA GLY A 160 3.74 2.94 4.70
C GLY A 160 4.90 2.57 3.78
N PRO A 161 6.16 2.84 4.16
CA PRO A 161 7.31 2.47 3.34
C PRO A 161 7.35 0.96 3.13
N HIS A 162 7.42 0.50 1.87
CA HIS A 162 7.36 -0.94 1.56
C HIS A 162 8.71 -1.65 1.72
N TRP A 163 9.82 -0.91 1.64
CA TRP A 163 11.15 -1.49 1.68
C TRP A 163 12.04 -0.78 2.68
N ARG A 164 12.83 -1.55 3.42
CA ARG A 164 13.78 -1.03 4.40
C ARG A 164 15.19 -1.20 3.84
N LEU A 165 15.98 -0.14 3.86
CA LEU A 165 17.39 -0.21 3.46
C LEU A 165 18.26 0.17 4.64
N LEU A 166 19.03 -0.79 5.16
CA LEU A 166 20.12 -0.53 6.09
C LEU A 166 21.41 -0.35 5.28
N ILE A 167 22.02 0.83 5.37
CA ILE A 167 23.32 1.12 4.78
C ILE A 167 24.35 1.11 5.91
N ILE A 168 25.34 0.21 5.84
CA ILE A 168 26.44 0.16 6.80
C ILE A 168 27.59 1.00 6.25
N GLY A 169 28.03 1.99 7.03
CA GLY A 169 29.00 3.01 6.66
C GLY A 169 28.33 4.31 6.23
N ALA A 170 28.74 5.45 6.80
CA ALA A 170 28.21 6.78 6.54
C ALA A 170 29.10 7.62 5.60
N GLY A 171 29.84 6.96 4.71
CA GLY A 171 30.71 7.60 3.72
C GLY A 171 29.94 8.39 2.64
N GLN A 172 30.68 9.06 1.76
CA GLN A 172 30.09 9.87 0.67
C GLN A 172 29.23 9.02 -0.28
N LEU A 173 29.61 7.77 -0.52
CA LEU A 173 28.85 6.84 -1.37
C LEU A 173 27.46 6.53 -0.78
N SER A 174 27.38 6.39 0.53
CA SER A 174 26.15 6.12 1.27
C SER A 174 25.12 7.23 1.10
N ARG A 175 25.55 8.50 0.97
CA ARG A 175 24.64 9.63 0.72
C ARG A 175 23.96 9.54 -0.64
N TYR A 176 24.70 9.17 -1.68
CA TYR A 176 24.13 8.99 -3.02
C TYR A 176 23.16 7.82 -3.04
N LEU A 177 23.52 6.69 -2.42
CA LEU A 177 22.65 5.53 -2.30
C LEU A 177 21.36 5.87 -1.52
N ALA A 178 21.50 6.52 -0.37
CA ALA A 178 20.35 6.93 0.46
C ALA A 178 19.41 7.87 -0.31
N THR A 179 19.95 8.83 -1.07
CA THR A 179 19.15 9.75 -1.90
C THR A 179 18.35 8.99 -2.97
N MET A 180 19.00 8.05 -3.67
CA MET A 180 18.32 7.23 -4.68
C MET A 180 17.26 6.32 -4.04
N ALA A 181 17.56 5.72 -2.89
CA ALA A 181 16.65 4.84 -2.18
C ALA A 181 15.42 5.59 -1.64
N GLN A 182 15.60 6.79 -1.06
CA GLN A 182 14.47 7.65 -0.66
C GLN A 182 13.60 8.05 -1.85
N ALA A 183 14.19 8.33 -3.01
CA ALA A 183 13.41 8.64 -4.22
C ALA A 183 12.54 7.45 -4.68
N LEU A 184 12.97 6.23 -4.35
CA LEU A 184 12.27 4.96 -4.57
C LEU A 184 11.39 4.52 -3.37
N ASP A 185 11.17 5.40 -2.39
CA ASP A 185 10.30 5.18 -1.23
C ASP A 185 10.78 4.10 -0.25
N TYR A 186 12.10 3.86 -0.21
CA TYR A 186 12.70 3.04 0.85
C TYR A 186 12.76 3.82 2.17
N HIS A 187 12.44 3.14 3.26
CA HIS A 187 12.82 3.57 4.60
C HIS A 187 14.31 3.30 4.83
N VAL A 188 15.13 4.35 4.67
CA VAL A 188 16.59 4.23 4.76
C VAL A 188 17.07 4.49 6.18
N THR A 189 17.95 3.63 6.69
CA THR A 189 18.69 3.85 7.93
C THR A 189 20.18 3.69 7.63
N VAL A 190 20.99 4.65 8.07
CA VAL A 190 22.45 4.56 7.93
C VAL A 190 23.03 4.17 9.28
N CYS A 191 23.90 3.17 9.31
CA CYS A 191 24.58 2.70 10.50
C CYS A 191 26.07 3.02 10.40
N ASP A 192 26.59 3.84 11.30
CA ASP A 192 28.03 4.05 11.45
C ASP A 192 28.35 4.35 12.92
N PRO A 193 29.16 3.51 13.59
CA PRO A 193 29.48 3.70 15.01
C PRO A 193 30.41 4.89 15.29
N ARG A 194 31.02 5.47 14.24
CA ARG A 194 32.00 6.55 14.35
C ARG A 194 31.33 7.92 14.47
N GLU A 195 31.62 8.65 15.54
CA GLU A 195 31.04 9.97 15.85
C GLU A 195 31.35 11.03 14.77
N GLU A 196 32.48 10.90 14.09
CA GLU A 196 32.95 11.88 13.10
C GLU A 196 32.01 12.01 11.90
N TYR A 197 31.26 10.96 11.59
CA TYR A 197 30.30 10.96 10.48
C TYR A 197 28.94 11.55 10.87
N GLU A 198 28.57 11.53 12.15
CA GLU A 198 27.31 12.10 12.65
C GLU A 198 27.28 13.62 12.50
N ALA A 199 28.38 14.30 12.87
CA ALA A 199 28.46 15.77 12.88
C ALA A 199 28.23 16.41 11.50
N GLY A 200 28.44 15.64 10.41
CA GLY A 200 28.20 16.10 9.04
C GLY A 200 26.93 15.52 8.40
N TRP A 201 26.17 14.68 9.09
CA TRP A 201 25.01 13.98 8.54
C TRP A 201 23.74 14.83 8.60
N ASP A 202 23.45 15.51 7.51
CA ASP A 202 22.26 16.35 7.34
C ASP A 202 21.43 15.84 6.15
N MET A 203 20.85 14.65 6.30
CA MET A 203 19.94 14.08 5.32
C MET A 203 18.55 13.92 5.94
N GLY A 204 17.62 14.79 5.54
CA GLY A 204 16.23 14.73 5.97
C GLY A 204 15.60 13.37 5.65
N GLY A 205 15.03 12.73 6.66
CA GLY A 205 14.38 11.42 6.52
C GLY A 205 15.32 10.21 6.45
N VAL A 206 16.63 10.38 6.67
CA VAL A 206 17.60 9.27 6.78
C VAL A 206 18.31 9.32 8.13
N PRO A 207 17.75 8.69 9.17
CA PRO A 207 18.39 8.67 10.48
C PRO A 207 19.74 7.94 10.42
N ILE A 208 20.71 8.47 11.17
CA ILE A 208 21.96 7.78 11.47
C ILE A 208 21.83 7.03 12.80
N ASN A 209 22.11 5.73 12.79
CA ASN A 209 22.20 4.87 13.96
C ASN A 209 23.69 4.63 14.28
N ARG A 210 24.06 4.82 15.54
CA ARG A 210 25.44 4.70 16.04
C ARG A 210 25.76 3.36 16.69
N GLY A 211 24.82 2.43 16.68
CA GLY A 211 25.05 1.07 17.13
C GLY A 211 26.12 0.36 16.28
N MET A 212 26.65 -0.73 16.82
CA MET A 212 27.49 -1.62 16.02
C MET A 212 26.64 -2.28 14.93
N PRO A 213 27.16 -2.46 13.69
CA PRO A 213 26.35 -2.93 12.57
C PRO A 213 25.63 -4.27 12.81
N ASP A 214 26.27 -5.19 13.53
CA ASP A 214 25.69 -6.47 13.94
C ASP A 214 24.51 -6.31 14.91
N ASP A 215 24.66 -5.45 15.93
CA ASP A 215 23.58 -5.13 16.86
C ASP A 215 22.40 -4.47 16.13
N VAL A 216 22.67 -3.49 15.27
CA VAL A 216 21.63 -2.77 14.51
C VAL A 216 20.87 -3.71 13.58
N VAL A 217 21.56 -4.63 12.91
CA VAL A 217 20.91 -5.66 12.07
C VAL A 217 19.96 -6.52 12.90
N LEU A 218 20.37 -6.94 14.10
CA LEU A 218 19.53 -7.76 14.98
C LEU A 218 18.34 -6.98 15.54
N GLU A 219 18.57 -5.74 16.01
CA GLU A 219 17.52 -4.84 16.52
C GLU A 219 16.47 -4.51 15.46
N MET A 220 16.92 -4.31 14.22
CA MET A 220 16.02 -4.03 13.10
C MET A 220 15.10 -5.20 12.76
N ASN A 221 15.41 -6.43 13.22
CA ASN A 221 14.64 -7.64 12.94
C ASN A 221 14.27 -7.72 11.45
N LEU A 222 15.31 -7.76 10.61
CA LEU A 222 15.18 -7.72 9.15
C LEU A 222 14.29 -8.86 8.63
N ASP A 223 13.54 -8.58 7.58
CA ASP A 223 12.58 -9.48 6.94
C ASP A 223 12.78 -9.53 5.42
N ALA A 224 11.86 -10.17 4.69
CA ALA A 224 11.92 -10.26 3.23
C ALA A 224 11.80 -8.91 2.50
N HIS A 225 11.40 -7.84 3.21
CA HIS A 225 11.28 -6.48 2.69
C HIS A 225 12.47 -5.60 3.09
N SER A 226 13.53 -6.22 3.59
CA SER A 226 14.72 -5.55 4.08
C SER A 226 15.93 -5.84 3.19
N ALA A 227 16.73 -4.82 2.92
CA ALA A 227 18.02 -4.93 2.24
C ALA A 227 19.13 -4.35 3.13
N VAL A 228 20.29 -4.99 3.11
CA VAL A 228 21.51 -4.50 3.77
C VAL A 228 22.57 -4.25 2.70
N VAL A 229 23.13 -3.05 2.70
CA VAL A 229 24.26 -2.70 1.82
C VAL A 229 25.41 -2.23 2.70
N ALA A 230 26.52 -2.96 2.67
CA ALA A 230 27.74 -2.60 3.38
C ALA A 230 28.73 -1.91 2.43
N LEU A 231 29.17 -0.70 2.82
CA LEU A 231 30.02 0.19 2.03
C LEU A 231 31.31 0.57 2.77
#